data_AF-A0A815C1V8-F1
#
_entry.id   AF-A0A815C1V8-F1
#
_cell.length_a   1.000
_cell.length_b   1.000
_cell.length_c   1.000
_cell.angle_alpha   90.00
_cell.angle_beta   90.00
_cell.angle_gamma   90.00
#
_symmetry.space_group_name_H-M   'P 1'
#
loop_
_entity.id
_entity.type
_entity.pdbx_description
1 polymer ?
#
loop_
_entity_poly.entity_id
_entity_poly.type
_entity_poly.pdbx_seq_one_letter_code
_entity_poly.pdbx_strand_id
1 'polypeptide(L)'
;MPGIRLFGRRFNFASDDLTISSLIDIALRLPLLVTFIVFRIKDESPDSTCPTSFYNGYFYPLLSVYSAITITASFMFFISLRGTPVKNTRPRRHMPLLIYIRLFLVLIDIGINIMGLIIAIRVFHMCAIILRATILTTIVLSWTVAIALFIVLAFFIDLTGVVTAEKKWEMRIKLIFCCGGGYGGQSSDIKNIVKTLQYLFDDERVDLVPSDVAAGLVLLQQEDTLEERSMNITQNVPIELLKEGLYYNSYAQSAFGWFSLAYQYRLTFLPRILFITHFRTIGFCCGCCGYCSPCCRNQDSVNDPCGTQYATLRYLLRSQNPVILYANFLGAFHRAPFYIAADNEKKTIVVSIRGTLSTTDVLTDINAVEDILETELFGSGYCHSGMHLAAKYILDDISTRLTEIFTKYPNYTLIICGYSLGAGIASILSILLKSEYSHLKCYGIAMPGSVLSENLAHATRHFIYSYVVDVDMIARVSIRSLEHLRDRIVDALNKCNRSKLRLLTMTLARTLIKRQQTFRSMSHQTETLIDDTISNSATTANVNESISQIVLTHHSGERAHLVMPGTIIHLYSTHRVGLFSRGVSYRAGITTYNQFSQLIVHPRMWLDHFPASYSTALADVIENYDQISQQIV
;
A
#
# COMPACT_ATOMS: atom_id res chain seq x y z
N MET A 1 -12.02 9.28 -16.68
CA MET A 1 -13.25 10.03 -17.04
C MET A 1 -13.46 11.10 -15.99
N PRO A 2 -14.02 12.28 -16.30
CA PRO A 2 -14.30 13.23 -15.25
C PRO A 2 -15.31 12.65 -14.25
N GLY A 3 -15.09 12.89 -12.96
CA GLY A 3 -16.02 12.49 -11.91
C GLY A 3 -17.44 13.00 -12.21
N ILE A 4 -18.46 12.20 -11.89
CA ILE A 4 -19.86 12.56 -12.21
C ILE A 4 -20.22 13.86 -11.48
N ARG A 5 -20.95 14.76 -12.13
CA ARG A 5 -21.56 15.92 -11.48
C ARG A 5 -23.05 15.70 -11.24
N LEU A 6 -23.49 15.73 -9.99
CA LEU A 6 -24.91 15.72 -9.59
C LEU A 6 -25.18 16.90 -8.67
N PHE A 7 -26.37 17.50 -8.76
CA PHE A 7 -26.76 18.66 -7.92
C PHE A 7 -25.74 19.82 -7.95
N GLY A 8 -25.06 20.03 -9.07
CA GLY A 8 -24.00 21.05 -9.20
C GLY A 8 -22.69 20.72 -8.47
N ARG A 9 -22.54 19.52 -7.90
CA ARG A 9 -21.35 19.07 -7.15
C ARG A 9 -20.65 17.91 -7.88
N ARG A 10 -19.32 17.83 -7.77
CA ARG A 10 -18.48 16.74 -8.32
C ARG A 10 -18.43 15.56 -7.34
N PHE A 11 -18.54 14.35 -7.87
CA PHE A 11 -18.47 13.09 -7.14
C PHE A 11 -17.16 12.36 -7.46
N ASN A 12 -16.59 11.70 -6.45
CA ASN A 12 -15.32 10.96 -6.55
C ASN A 12 -15.48 9.55 -7.16
N PHE A 13 -16.51 9.35 -7.98
CA PHE A 13 -16.73 8.12 -8.76
C PHE A 13 -17.15 8.46 -10.19
N ALA A 14 -16.75 7.62 -11.14
CA ALA A 14 -17.06 7.76 -12.55
C ALA A 14 -18.29 6.96 -12.95
N SER A 15 -18.90 7.33 -14.08
CA SER A 15 -20.12 6.68 -14.60
C SER A 15 -19.97 5.19 -14.90
N ASP A 16 -18.75 4.73 -15.18
CA ASP A 16 -18.44 3.32 -15.44
C ASP A 16 -18.18 2.51 -14.16
N ASP A 17 -17.96 3.16 -13.01
CA ASP A 17 -17.83 2.48 -11.71
C ASP A 17 -19.16 1.89 -11.23
N LEU A 18 -20.26 2.49 -11.69
CA LEU A 18 -21.63 2.06 -11.38
C LEU A 18 -21.96 0.68 -11.96
N THR A 19 -21.11 0.13 -12.83
CA THR A 19 -21.29 -1.21 -13.40
C THR A 19 -21.34 -2.28 -12.31
N ILE A 20 -20.38 -2.28 -11.37
CA ILE A 20 -20.30 -3.31 -10.32
C ILE A 20 -21.46 -3.14 -9.33
N SER A 21 -21.72 -1.91 -8.90
CA SER A 21 -22.85 -1.62 -8.01
C SER A 21 -24.19 -2.02 -8.63
N SER A 22 -24.39 -1.75 -9.92
CA SER A 22 -25.63 -2.13 -10.62
C SER A 22 -25.73 -3.64 -10.82
N LEU A 23 -24.61 -4.34 -11.07
CA LEU A 23 -24.60 -5.80 -11.18
C LEU A 23 -24.95 -6.49 -9.85
N ILE A 24 -24.36 -6.04 -8.74
CA ILE A 24 -24.68 -6.55 -7.40
C ILE A 24 -26.16 -6.33 -7.10
N ASP A 25 -26.68 -5.15 -7.42
CA ASP A 25 -28.07 -4.82 -7.22
C ASP A 25 -29.01 -5.75 -8.00
N ILE A 26 -28.74 -5.97 -9.30
CA ILE A 26 -29.51 -6.91 -10.12
C ILE A 26 -29.43 -8.33 -9.57
N ALA A 27 -28.23 -8.79 -9.17
CA ALA A 27 -28.01 -10.14 -8.65
C ALA A 27 -28.78 -10.41 -7.34
N LEU A 28 -28.93 -9.38 -6.49
CA LEU A 28 -29.67 -9.47 -5.24
C LEU A 28 -31.20 -9.35 -5.44
N ARG A 29 -31.64 -8.47 -6.36
CA ARG A 29 -33.07 -8.18 -6.55
C ARG A 29 -33.78 -9.15 -7.51
N LEU A 30 -33.12 -9.64 -8.57
CA LEU A 30 -33.76 -10.51 -9.56
C LEU A 30 -34.32 -11.82 -9.00
N PRO A 31 -33.62 -12.57 -8.11
CA PRO A 31 -34.16 -13.80 -7.53
C PRO A 31 -35.41 -13.56 -6.67
N LEU A 32 -35.45 -12.45 -5.94
CA LEU A 32 -36.60 -12.07 -5.12
C LEU A 32 -37.81 -11.72 -5.98
N LEU A 33 -37.59 -11.01 -7.10
CA LEU A 33 -38.63 -10.68 -8.06
C LEU A 33 -39.24 -11.93 -8.70
N VAL A 34 -38.41 -12.89 -9.12
CA VAL A 34 -38.87 -14.20 -9.62
C VAL A 34 -39.68 -14.93 -8.54
N THR A 35 -39.22 -14.90 -7.29
CA THR A 35 -39.93 -15.54 -6.17
C THR A 35 -41.31 -14.91 -5.93
N PHE A 36 -41.44 -13.58 -6.02
CA PHE A 36 -42.73 -12.90 -5.89
C PHE A 36 -43.71 -13.26 -7.00
N ILE A 37 -43.23 -13.36 -8.25
CA ILE A 37 -44.06 -13.76 -9.39
C ILE A 37 -44.52 -15.21 -9.24
N VAL A 38 -43.61 -16.14 -8.93
CA VAL A 38 -43.92 -17.56 -8.72
C VAL A 38 -44.91 -17.73 -7.56
N PHE A 39 -44.70 -17.01 -6.46
CA PHE A 39 -45.64 -17.03 -5.34
C PHE A 39 -47.03 -16.55 -5.78
N ARG A 40 -47.14 -15.43 -6.49
CA ARG A 40 -48.43 -14.90 -6.91
C ARG A 40 -49.19 -15.84 -7.85
N ILE A 41 -48.49 -16.49 -8.77
CA ILE A 41 -49.08 -17.50 -9.68
C ILE A 41 -49.59 -18.71 -8.87
N LYS A 42 -48.85 -19.12 -7.83
CA LYS A 42 -49.21 -20.27 -6.99
C LYS A 42 -50.35 -19.96 -6.01
N ASP A 43 -50.45 -18.72 -5.55
CA ASP A 43 -51.45 -18.24 -4.59
C ASP A 43 -52.80 -17.89 -5.23
N GLU A 44 -52.94 -17.97 -6.56
CA GLU A 44 -54.25 -17.92 -7.24
C GLU A 44 -55.09 -19.20 -7.09
N SER A 45 -54.61 -20.17 -6.30
CA SER A 45 -55.42 -21.32 -5.88
C SER A 45 -56.50 -20.91 -4.87
N PRO A 46 -57.65 -21.61 -4.81
CA PRO A 46 -58.79 -21.27 -3.93
C PRO A 46 -58.49 -21.31 -2.42
N ASP A 47 -57.28 -21.73 -2.01
CA ASP A 47 -56.81 -21.83 -0.62
C ASP A 47 -55.97 -20.61 -0.15
N SER A 48 -55.98 -19.49 -0.89
CA SER A 48 -55.17 -18.31 -0.55
C SER A 48 -55.57 -17.70 0.80
N THR A 49 -54.63 -17.59 1.74
CA THR A 49 -54.92 -17.16 3.12
C THR A 49 -54.70 -15.66 3.38
N CYS A 50 -54.17 -14.91 2.41
CA CYS A 50 -53.87 -13.47 2.56
C CYS A 50 -55.06 -12.59 2.11
N PRO A 51 -55.36 -11.49 2.82
CA PRO A 51 -56.46 -10.61 2.45
C PRO A 51 -56.18 -9.85 1.14
N THR A 52 -57.22 -9.62 0.33
CA THR A 52 -57.11 -8.87 -0.95
C THR A 52 -56.61 -7.42 -0.76
N SER A 53 -56.91 -6.81 0.38
CA SER A 53 -56.40 -5.49 0.77
C SER A 53 -54.87 -5.45 0.93
N PHE A 54 -54.24 -6.56 1.32
CA PHE A 54 -52.79 -6.68 1.38
C PHE A 54 -52.16 -6.68 -0.03
N TYR A 55 -52.80 -7.38 -0.98
CA TYR A 55 -52.30 -7.44 -2.35
C TYR A 55 -52.34 -6.06 -3.03
N ASN A 56 -53.50 -5.41 -2.98
CA ASN A 56 -53.71 -4.10 -3.60
C ASN A 56 -53.00 -2.96 -2.85
N GLY A 57 -52.95 -3.04 -1.51
CA GLY A 57 -52.38 -1.99 -0.66
C GLY A 57 -50.86 -2.02 -0.53
N TYR A 58 -50.22 -3.18 -0.68
CA TYR A 58 -48.78 -3.33 -0.40
C TYR A 58 -48.02 -4.19 -1.40
N PHE A 59 -48.53 -5.38 -1.73
CA PHE A 59 -47.78 -6.33 -2.57
C PHE A 59 -47.53 -5.80 -4.00
N TYR A 60 -48.57 -5.31 -4.69
CA TYR A 60 -48.41 -4.76 -6.05
C TYR A 60 -47.59 -3.47 -6.09
N PRO A 61 -47.77 -2.50 -5.17
CA PRO A 61 -46.86 -1.37 -5.04
C PRO A 61 -45.40 -1.80 -4.84
N LEU A 62 -45.12 -2.73 -3.92
CA LEU A 62 -43.78 -3.27 -3.70
C LEU A 62 -43.21 -3.88 -4.99
N LEU A 63 -43.97 -4.77 -5.64
CA LEU A 63 -43.54 -5.43 -6.88
C LEU A 63 -43.24 -4.42 -7.99
N SER A 64 -44.06 -3.37 -8.13
CA SER A 64 -43.89 -2.34 -9.16
C SER A 64 -42.62 -1.52 -8.98
N VAL A 65 -42.36 -1.05 -7.74
CA VAL A 65 -41.18 -0.24 -7.42
C VAL A 65 -39.92 -1.08 -7.50
N TYR A 66 -39.96 -2.31 -6.98
CA TYR A 66 -38.84 -3.23 -7.05
C TYR A 66 -38.46 -3.56 -8.50
N SER A 67 -39.47 -3.80 -9.36
CA SER A 67 -39.27 -3.99 -10.80
C SER A 67 -38.67 -2.75 -11.47
N ALA A 68 -39.19 -1.56 -11.18
CA ALA A 68 -38.67 -0.30 -11.72
C ALA A 68 -37.20 -0.05 -11.33
N ILE A 69 -36.83 -0.38 -10.09
CA ILE A 69 -35.44 -0.29 -9.61
C ILE A 69 -34.54 -1.28 -10.35
N THR A 70 -34.96 -2.54 -10.50
CA THR A 70 -34.18 -3.56 -11.25
C THR A 70 -34.02 -3.21 -12.72
N ILE A 71 -35.06 -2.66 -13.37
CA ILE A 71 -34.99 -2.19 -14.75
C ILE A 71 -34.02 -1.01 -14.87
N THR A 72 -34.13 -0.02 -13.98
CA THR A 72 -33.22 1.14 -13.95
C THR A 72 -31.77 0.70 -13.73
N ALA A 73 -31.53 -0.23 -12.80
CA ALA A 73 -30.20 -0.81 -12.55
C ALA A 73 -29.66 -1.55 -13.79
N SER A 74 -30.51 -2.26 -14.53
CA SER A 74 -30.13 -2.93 -15.78
C SER A 74 -29.74 -1.92 -16.86
N PHE A 75 -30.50 -0.85 -17.05
CA PHE A 75 -30.11 0.24 -17.96
C PHE A 75 -28.79 0.89 -17.55
N MET A 76 -28.61 1.18 -16.25
CA MET A 76 -27.35 1.72 -15.73
C MET A 76 -26.18 0.77 -16.01
N PHE A 77 -26.34 -0.54 -15.78
CA PHE A 77 -25.33 -1.56 -16.08
C PHE A 77 -24.97 -1.60 -17.58
N PHE A 78 -25.96 -1.65 -18.48
CA PHE A 78 -25.69 -1.70 -19.91
C PHE A 78 -25.05 -0.42 -20.44
N ILE A 79 -25.43 0.74 -19.91
CA ILE A 79 -24.86 2.03 -20.32
C ILE A 79 -23.45 2.20 -19.74
N SER A 80 -23.21 1.78 -18.49
CA SER A 80 -21.90 1.91 -17.84
C SER A 80 -20.82 1.05 -18.51
N LEU A 81 -21.21 -0.08 -19.12
CA LEU A 81 -20.34 -0.95 -19.93
C LEU A 81 -19.89 -0.33 -21.26
N ARG A 82 -20.59 0.68 -21.77
CA ARG A 82 -20.32 1.25 -23.10
C ARG A 82 -19.25 2.35 -23.04
N GLY A 83 -18.41 2.38 -24.07
CA GLY A 83 -17.38 3.41 -24.24
C GLY A 83 -16.03 3.05 -23.59
N THR A 84 -15.10 4.00 -23.58
CA THR A 84 -13.74 3.83 -23.05
C THR A 84 -13.48 4.80 -21.89
N PRO A 85 -12.50 4.55 -21.00
CA PRO A 85 -12.27 5.36 -19.80
C PRO A 85 -11.96 6.85 -20.06
N VAL A 86 -11.50 7.22 -21.26
CA VAL A 86 -11.17 8.63 -21.56
C VAL A 86 -11.72 9.10 -22.91
N LYS A 87 -11.44 8.40 -24.03
CA LYS A 87 -11.76 8.90 -25.38
C LYS A 87 -13.24 8.84 -25.78
N ASN A 88 -13.99 7.82 -25.37
CA ASN A 88 -15.36 7.60 -25.82
C ASN A 88 -16.34 7.61 -24.63
N THR A 89 -16.69 8.81 -24.16
CA THR A 89 -17.59 9.02 -23.01
C THR A 89 -19.06 9.23 -23.41
N ARG A 90 -19.31 9.64 -24.67
CA ARG A 90 -20.63 9.98 -25.22
C ARG A 90 -21.74 8.94 -24.96
N PRO A 91 -21.49 7.61 -25.03
CA PRO A 91 -22.51 6.60 -24.74
C PRO A 91 -23.12 6.70 -23.33
N ARG A 92 -22.39 7.30 -22.37
CA ARG A 92 -22.79 7.43 -20.96
C ARG A 92 -23.40 8.79 -20.61
N ARG A 93 -23.70 9.64 -21.60
CA ARG A 93 -24.26 11.00 -21.37
C ARG A 93 -25.57 11.01 -20.57
N HIS A 94 -26.35 9.92 -20.64
CA HIS A 94 -27.63 9.78 -19.94
C HIS A 94 -27.48 9.21 -18.51
N MET A 95 -26.26 8.88 -18.06
CA MET A 95 -26.04 8.33 -16.72
C MET A 95 -26.52 9.26 -15.60
N PRO A 96 -26.29 10.60 -15.63
CA PRO A 96 -26.80 11.48 -14.58
C PRO A 96 -28.33 11.43 -14.45
N LEU A 97 -29.06 11.36 -15.57
CA LEU A 97 -30.53 11.23 -15.57
C LEU A 97 -30.97 9.94 -14.87
N LEU A 98 -30.33 8.81 -15.19
CA LEU A 98 -30.64 7.52 -14.57
C LEU A 98 -30.34 7.50 -13.07
N ILE A 99 -29.29 8.21 -12.63
CA ILE A 99 -28.99 8.35 -11.20
C ILE A 99 -30.09 9.15 -10.49
N TYR A 100 -30.59 10.24 -11.08
CA TYR A 100 -31.72 10.99 -10.50
C TYR A 100 -32.98 10.14 -10.41
N ILE A 101 -33.31 9.39 -11.48
CA ILE A 101 -34.44 8.44 -11.47
C ILE A 101 -34.26 7.40 -10.36
N ARG A 102 -33.05 6.85 -10.21
CA ARG A 102 -32.74 5.86 -9.16
C ARG A 102 -32.89 6.44 -7.75
N LEU A 103 -32.37 7.65 -7.52
CA LEU A 103 -32.50 8.32 -6.21
C LEU A 103 -33.98 8.53 -5.85
N PHE A 104 -34.80 8.93 -6.82
CA PHE A 104 -36.24 9.07 -6.61
C PHE A 104 -36.91 7.72 -6.29
N LEU A 105 -36.60 6.66 -7.03
CA LEU A 105 -37.14 5.33 -6.77
C LEU A 105 -36.73 4.78 -5.40
N VAL A 106 -35.51 5.07 -4.93
CA VAL A 106 -35.05 4.68 -3.58
C VAL A 106 -35.85 5.38 -2.48
N LEU A 107 -36.27 6.64 -2.67
CA LEU A 107 -37.14 7.32 -1.70
C LEU A 107 -38.51 6.66 -1.59
N ILE A 108 -39.08 6.23 -2.72
CA ILE A 108 -40.35 5.48 -2.73
C ILE A 108 -40.15 4.11 -2.07
N ASP A 109 -39.04 3.41 -2.36
CA ASP A 109 -38.70 2.12 -1.77
C ASP A 109 -38.61 2.21 -0.23
N ILE A 110 -37.99 3.26 0.32
CA ILE A 110 -37.96 3.51 1.77
C ILE A 110 -39.38 3.60 2.34
N GLY A 111 -40.27 4.36 1.68
CA GLY A 111 -41.68 4.49 2.10
C GLY A 111 -42.43 3.15 2.11
N ILE A 112 -42.25 2.35 1.06
CA ILE A 112 -42.87 1.02 0.96
C ILE A 112 -42.30 0.08 2.02
N ASN A 113 -40.99 0.08 2.27
CA ASN A 113 -40.38 -0.78 3.30
C ASN A 113 -40.86 -0.42 4.73
N ILE A 114 -41.09 0.87 5.02
CA ILE A 114 -41.70 1.32 6.29
C ILE A 114 -43.14 0.79 6.39
N MET A 115 -43.94 0.94 5.33
CA MET A 115 -45.30 0.38 5.29
C MET A 115 -45.30 -1.15 5.45
N GLY A 116 -44.32 -1.82 4.85
CA GLY A 116 -44.10 -3.26 4.95
C GLY A 116 -43.82 -3.74 6.35
N LEU A 117 -43.02 -3.00 7.13
CA LEU A 117 -42.76 -3.31 8.53
C LEU A 117 -44.03 -3.18 9.40
N ILE A 118 -44.85 -2.15 9.15
CA ILE A 118 -46.13 -1.94 9.87
C ILE A 118 -47.11 -3.08 9.57
N ILE A 119 -47.20 -3.49 8.30
CA ILE A 119 -48.07 -4.59 7.86
C ILE A 119 -47.52 -5.94 8.36
N ALA A 120 -46.20 -6.09 8.45
CA ALA A 120 -45.52 -7.26 9.02
C ALA A 120 -45.93 -7.55 10.47
N ILE A 121 -46.18 -6.50 11.26
CA ILE A 121 -46.61 -6.66 12.65
C ILE A 121 -48.11 -6.98 12.74
N ARG A 122 -48.94 -6.47 11.81
CA ARG A 122 -50.41 -6.52 11.91
C ARG A 122 -51.09 -7.67 11.20
N VAL A 123 -50.59 -8.10 10.04
CA VAL A 123 -51.33 -8.96 9.09
C VAL A 123 -50.57 -10.24 8.73
N PHE A 124 -49.27 -10.31 9.03
CA PHE A 124 -48.45 -11.42 8.54
C PHE A 124 -48.89 -12.77 9.07
N HIS A 125 -49.41 -12.90 10.30
CA HIS A 125 -49.86 -14.18 10.88
C HIS A 125 -50.87 -14.98 10.04
N MET A 126 -51.50 -14.35 9.04
CA MET A 126 -52.49 -14.98 8.15
C MET A 126 -51.88 -15.50 6.84
N CYS A 127 -50.68 -15.07 6.45
CA CYS A 127 -50.09 -15.35 5.13
C CYS A 127 -49.17 -16.58 5.10
N ALA A 128 -48.92 -17.18 3.94
CA ALA A 128 -48.00 -18.32 3.81
C ALA A 128 -46.57 -18.00 4.30
N ILE A 129 -45.89 -18.96 4.93
CA ILE A 129 -44.55 -18.77 5.53
C ILE A 129 -43.49 -18.33 4.52
N ILE A 130 -43.59 -18.83 3.28
CA ILE A 130 -42.67 -18.50 2.19
C ILE A 130 -42.80 -17.01 1.83
N LEU A 131 -44.03 -16.50 1.65
CA LEU A 131 -44.27 -15.08 1.35
C LEU A 131 -43.72 -14.18 2.46
N ARG A 132 -43.97 -14.52 3.72
CA ARG A 132 -43.44 -13.76 4.86
C ARG A 132 -41.92 -13.70 4.84
N ALA A 133 -41.27 -14.84 4.64
CA ALA A 133 -39.81 -14.93 4.59
C ALA A 133 -39.24 -14.10 3.43
N THR A 134 -39.85 -14.17 2.23
CA THR A 134 -39.42 -13.39 1.06
C THR A 134 -39.59 -11.87 1.29
N ILE A 135 -40.69 -11.42 1.90
CA ILE A 135 -40.90 -10.00 2.19
C ILE A 135 -39.92 -9.52 3.27
N LEU A 136 -39.74 -10.25 4.37
CA LEU A 136 -38.77 -9.91 5.41
C LEU A 136 -37.35 -9.84 4.84
N THR A 137 -36.98 -10.80 3.99
CA THR A 137 -35.68 -10.79 3.29
C THR A 137 -35.54 -9.55 2.41
N THR A 138 -36.60 -9.15 1.70
CA THR A 138 -36.60 -7.95 0.86
C THR A 138 -36.45 -6.66 1.68
N ILE A 139 -37.11 -6.58 2.84
CA ILE A 139 -36.98 -5.44 3.76
C ILE A 139 -35.55 -5.34 4.29
N VAL A 140 -34.99 -6.43 4.82
CA VAL A 140 -33.61 -6.47 5.32
C VAL A 140 -32.61 -6.11 4.23
N LEU A 141 -32.78 -6.68 3.03
CA LEU A 141 -31.93 -6.38 1.88
C LEU A 141 -32.01 -4.91 1.47
N SER A 142 -33.20 -4.33 1.43
CA SER A 142 -33.39 -2.93 1.04
C SER A 142 -32.77 -1.97 2.05
N TRP A 143 -32.93 -2.23 3.35
CA TRP A 143 -32.28 -1.45 4.42
C TRP A 143 -30.76 -1.61 4.41
N THR A 144 -30.23 -2.82 4.21
CA THR A 144 -28.78 -3.03 4.12
C THR A 144 -28.17 -2.31 2.93
N VAL A 145 -28.81 -2.34 1.76
CA VAL A 145 -28.38 -1.57 0.58
C VAL A 145 -28.50 -0.06 0.82
N ALA A 146 -29.57 0.42 1.45
CA ALA A 146 -29.74 1.84 1.76
C ALA A 146 -28.69 2.36 2.75
N ILE A 147 -28.38 1.60 3.81
CA ILE A 147 -27.32 1.92 4.77
C ILE A 147 -25.95 1.88 4.09
N ALA A 148 -25.67 0.87 3.27
CA ALA A 148 -24.42 0.79 2.52
C ALA A 148 -24.24 1.98 1.57
N LEU A 149 -25.30 2.37 0.84
CA LEU A 149 -25.30 3.56 0.00
C LEU A 149 -25.10 4.83 0.82
N PHE A 150 -25.73 4.97 1.97
CA PHE A 150 -25.54 6.12 2.87
C PHE A 150 -24.09 6.22 3.38
N ILE A 151 -23.49 5.09 3.77
CA ILE A 151 -22.08 5.03 4.18
C ILE A 151 -21.18 5.44 3.02
N VAL A 152 -21.37 4.87 1.83
CA VAL A 152 -20.60 5.26 0.63
C VAL A 152 -20.80 6.74 0.32
N LEU A 153 -22.02 7.28 0.39
CA LEU A 153 -22.27 8.70 0.26
C LEU A 153 -21.51 9.51 1.31
N ALA A 154 -21.58 9.14 2.59
CA ALA A 154 -20.93 9.88 3.67
C ALA A 154 -19.39 9.90 3.56
N PHE A 155 -18.77 8.82 3.07
CA PHE A 155 -17.32 8.76 2.87
C PHE A 155 -16.83 9.46 1.60
N PHE A 156 -17.64 9.46 0.54
CA PHE A 156 -17.25 9.96 -0.78
C PHE A 156 -17.86 11.32 -1.15
N ILE A 157 -18.83 11.83 -0.39
CA ILE A 157 -19.48 13.14 -0.60
C ILE A 157 -19.05 14.14 0.47
N ASP A 158 -18.68 15.32 -0.02
CA ASP A 158 -18.67 16.54 0.79
C ASP A 158 -20.09 17.13 0.85
N LEU A 159 -20.85 16.76 1.88
CA LEU A 159 -22.22 17.24 2.10
C LEU A 159 -22.24 18.73 2.45
N THR A 160 -21.14 19.27 2.96
CA THR A 160 -21.06 20.66 3.41
C THR A 160 -20.76 21.64 2.28
N GLY A 161 -19.94 21.26 1.29
CA GLY A 161 -19.58 22.12 0.15
C GLY A 161 -18.80 23.40 0.52
N VAL A 162 -18.44 23.57 1.81
CA VAL A 162 -17.74 24.74 2.37
C VAL A 162 -16.29 24.41 2.72
N VAL A 163 -15.89 23.14 2.62
CA VAL A 163 -14.60 22.66 3.11
C VAL A 163 -13.58 22.71 1.97
N THR A 164 -12.52 23.51 2.14
CA THR A 164 -11.37 23.56 1.22
C THR A 164 -10.78 22.17 1.04
N ALA A 165 -10.18 21.87 -0.13
CA ALA A 165 -9.53 20.58 -0.38
C ALA A 165 -8.52 20.20 0.73
N GLU A 166 -7.89 21.21 1.34
CA GLU A 166 -6.91 21.04 2.41
C GLU A 166 -7.55 20.40 3.65
N LYS A 167 -8.69 20.95 4.04
CA LYS A 167 -9.43 20.54 5.21
C LYS A 167 -10.12 19.18 5.00
N LYS A 168 -10.35 18.76 3.74
CA LYS A 168 -10.80 17.39 3.39
C LYS A 168 -9.71 16.36 3.61
N TRP A 169 -8.50 16.60 3.10
CA TRP A 169 -7.37 15.71 3.31
C TRP A 169 -6.97 15.65 4.78
N GLU A 170 -7.01 16.78 5.49
CA GLU A 170 -6.81 16.82 6.94
C GLU A 170 -7.83 15.93 7.69
N MET A 171 -9.13 15.99 7.35
CA MET A 171 -10.13 15.10 7.95
C MET A 171 -9.89 13.62 7.61
N ARG A 172 -9.52 13.30 6.37
CA ARG A 172 -9.22 11.92 5.93
C ARG A 172 -8.01 11.36 6.67
N ILE A 173 -6.94 12.14 6.76
CA ILE A 173 -5.72 11.80 7.52
C ILE A 173 -6.10 11.58 8.98
N LYS A 174 -6.80 12.53 9.61
CA LYS A 174 -7.24 12.40 11.00
C LYS A 174 -8.13 11.18 11.23
N LEU A 175 -9.01 10.83 10.30
CA LEU A 175 -9.87 9.65 10.40
C LEU A 175 -9.09 8.34 10.23
N ILE A 176 -8.22 8.26 9.22
CA ILE A 176 -7.36 7.09 8.96
C ILE A 176 -6.42 6.84 10.15
N PHE A 177 -5.97 7.92 10.81
CA PHE A 177 -5.01 7.86 11.92
C PHE A 177 -5.63 8.08 13.30
N CYS A 178 -6.97 8.14 13.42
CA CYS A 178 -7.69 8.47 14.66
C CYS A 178 -7.50 7.43 15.78
N CYS A 179 -7.24 6.17 15.41
CA CYS A 179 -7.14 5.05 16.36
C CYS A 179 -5.70 4.80 16.85
N GLY A 180 -4.71 5.53 16.35
CA GLY A 180 -3.33 5.48 16.84
C GLY A 180 -3.12 6.57 17.88
N GLY A 181 -3.42 6.27 19.15
CA GLY A 181 -3.36 7.24 20.25
C GLY A 181 -2.10 8.10 20.24
N GLY A 182 -2.27 9.42 20.44
CA GLY A 182 -1.18 10.38 20.61
C GLY A 182 -0.84 11.22 19.38
N TYR A 183 -1.83 11.84 18.74
CA TYR A 183 -1.56 12.88 17.73
C TYR A 183 -1.20 14.21 18.41
N GLY A 184 0.11 14.45 18.62
CA GLY A 184 0.66 15.68 19.20
C GLY A 184 1.46 16.56 18.23
N GLY A 185 1.38 16.31 16.91
CA GLY A 185 2.15 17.03 15.89
C GLY A 185 1.65 18.46 15.63
N GLN A 186 2.56 19.36 15.25
CA GLN A 186 2.23 20.75 14.88
C GLN A 186 1.33 20.80 13.64
N SER A 187 0.39 21.74 13.62
CA SER A 187 -0.55 21.93 12.49
C SER A 187 0.12 22.21 11.14
N SER A 188 1.36 22.69 11.12
CA SER A 188 2.15 22.95 9.91
C SER A 188 2.54 21.69 9.14
N ASP A 189 2.81 20.59 9.83
CA ASP A 189 3.30 19.36 9.17
C ASP A 189 2.17 18.64 8.42
N ILE A 190 0.95 18.67 8.97
CA ILE A 190 -0.25 18.23 8.24
C ILE A 190 -0.41 19.04 6.97
N LYS A 191 -0.25 20.37 7.06
CA LYS A 191 -0.42 21.25 5.89
C LYS A 191 0.55 20.88 4.78
N ASN A 192 1.80 20.51 5.12
CA ASN A 192 2.79 20.08 4.13
C ASN A 192 2.40 18.73 3.49
N ILE A 193 2.02 17.73 4.29
CA ILE A 193 1.53 16.43 3.80
C ILE A 193 0.30 16.59 2.90
N VAL A 194 -0.65 17.41 3.35
CA VAL A 194 -1.87 17.72 2.62
C VAL A 194 -1.54 18.41 1.30
N LYS A 195 -0.63 19.39 1.28
CA LYS A 195 -0.16 20.03 0.05
C LYS A 195 0.48 19.03 -0.91
N THR A 196 1.29 18.09 -0.42
CA THR A 196 1.89 17.03 -1.25
C THR A 196 0.82 16.10 -1.83
N LEU A 197 -0.16 15.67 -1.03
CA LEU A 197 -1.26 14.83 -1.51
C LEU A 197 -2.19 15.56 -2.48
N GLN A 198 -2.46 16.83 -2.23
CA GLN A 198 -3.21 17.68 -3.16
C GLN A 198 -2.48 17.85 -4.49
N TYR A 199 -1.17 18.11 -4.44
CA TYR A 199 -0.35 18.24 -5.64
C TYR A 199 -0.38 16.97 -6.50
N LEU A 200 -0.37 15.78 -5.86
CA LEU A 200 -0.39 14.51 -6.57
C LEU A 200 -1.77 14.11 -7.11
N PHE A 201 -2.85 14.39 -6.37
CA PHE A 201 -4.18 13.81 -6.63
C PHE A 201 -5.31 14.82 -6.87
N ASP A 202 -5.14 16.09 -6.53
CA ASP A 202 -6.13 17.17 -6.73
C ASP A 202 -5.65 18.22 -7.77
N ASP A 203 -4.62 17.91 -8.57
CA ASP A 203 -4.20 18.78 -9.68
C ASP A 203 -5.38 18.99 -10.65
N GLU A 204 -5.80 20.25 -10.83
CA GLU A 204 -6.94 20.64 -11.68
C GLU A 204 -6.81 20.14 -13.12
N ARG A 205 -5.59 19.78 -13.54
CA ARG A 205 -5.26 19.29 -14.87
C ARG A 205 -5.70 17.84 -15.12
N VAL A 206 -5.90 17.01 -14.08
CA VAL A 206 -6.15 15.57 -14.24
C VAL A 206 -7.34 15.07 -13.41
N ASP A 207 -8.51 14.93 -14.04
CA ASP A 207 -9.74 14.43 -13.40
C ASP A 207 -9.75 12.88 -13.36
N LEU A 208 -8.91 12.30 -12.49
CA LEU A 208 -8.87 10.85 -12.22
C LEU A 208 -9.72 10.50 -10.99
N VAL A 209 -10.55 9.47 -11.13
CA VAL A 209 -11.16 8.79 -9.97
C VAL A 209 -10.32 7.57 -9.55
N PRO A 210 -10.45 7.05 -8.31
CA PRO A 210 -9.65 5.90 -7.84
C PRO A 210 -9.69 4.67 -8.76
N SER A 211 -10.81 4.44 -9.45
CA SER A 211 -10.93 3.35 -10.42
C SER A 211 -10.16 3.58 -11.73
N ASP A 212 -9.96 4.84 -12.14
CA ASP A 212 -9.10 5.19 -13.27
C ASP A 212 -7.65 4.87 -12.93
N VAL A 213 -7.20 5.23 -11.72
CA VAL A 213 -5.86 4.89 -11.21
C VAL A 213 -5.67 3.36 -11.20
N ALA A 214 -6.62 2.60 -10.67
CA ALA A 214 -6.55 1.14 -10.67
C ALA A 214 -6.48 0.54 -12.10
N ALA A 215 -7.29 1.05 -13.03
CA ALA A 215 -7.26 0.62 -14.42
C ALA A 215 -5.94 0.98 -15.12
N GLY A 216 -5.39 2.17 -14.84
CA GLY A 216 -4.09 2.61 -15.34
C GLY A 216 -2.95 1.74 -14.82
N LEU A 217 -2.92 1.44 -13.51
CA LEU A 217 -1.95 0.51 -12.94
C LEU A 217 -2.01 -0.87 -13.58
N VAL A 218 -3.20 -1.39 -13.89
CA VAL A 218 -3.35 -2.67 -14.61
C VAL A 218 -2.79 -2.61 -16.03
N LEU A 219 -2.90 -1.48 -16.72
CA LEU A 219 -2.32 -1.28 -18.05
C LEU A 219 -0.79 -1.19 -17.97
N LEU A 220 -0.28 -0.34 -17.07
CA LEU A 220 1.15 -0.20 -16.84
C LEU A 220 1.80 -1.50 -16.41
N GLN A 221 1.11 -2.32 -15.60
CA GLN A 221 1.61 -3.64 -15.24
C GLN A 221 1.87 -4.51 -16.48
N GLN A 222 1.02 -4.42 -17.51
CA GLN A 222 1.21 -5.19 -18.74
C GLN A 222 2.37 -4.65 -19.57
N GLU A 223 2.57 -3.33 -19.61
CA GLU A 223 3.69 -2.69 -20.28
C GLU A 223 5.03 -3.00 -19.56
N ASP A 224 5.09 -2.81 -18.24
CA ASP A 224 6.29 -3.04 -17.43
C ASP A 224 6.71 -4.52 -17.38
N THR A 225 5.78 -5.46 -17.56
CA THR A 225 6.12 -6.90 -17.66
C THR A 225 6.76 -7.23 -19.03
N LEU A 226 6.50 -6.44 -20.07
CA LEU A 226 7.08 -6.63 -21.41
C LEU A 226 8.47 -5.99 -21.52
N GLU A 227 8.76 -4.96 -20.73
CA GLU A 227 10.05 -4.27 -20.68
C GLU A 227 11.09 -4.96 -19.77
N GLU A 228 10.93 -6.24 -19.42
CA GLU A 228 11.90 -6.94 -18.58
C GLU A 228 13.31 -6.95 -19.19
N ARG A 229 14.13 -6.04 -18.64
CA ARG A 229 15.56 -6.13 -18.29
C ARG A 229 16.59 -5.78 -19.37
N SER A 230 16.82 -4.47 -19.52
CA SER A 230 18.20 -3.98 -19.53
C SER A 230 18.54 -3.44 -18.14
N MET A 231 19.45 -4.11 -17.44
CA MET A 231 20.02 -3.61 -16.18
C MET A 231 21.40 -3.05 -16.47
N ASN A 232 21.62 -1.80 -16.12
CA ASN A 232 22.92 -1.17 -16.21
C ASN A 232 23.76 -1.56 -14.98
N ILE A 233 24.21 -2.81 -14.97
CA ILE A 233 25.15 -3.30 -13.95
C ILE A 233 26.49 -2.63 -14.21
N THR A 234 26.98 -1.87 -13.24
CA THR A 234 28.27 -1.19 -13.40
C THR A 234 29.43 -2.09 -12.95
N GLN A 235 29.24 -2.85 -11.87
CA GLN A 235 30.29 -3.66 -11.24
C GLN A 235 29.72 -4.86 -10.47
N ASN A 236 30.53 -5.91 -10.31
CA ASN A 236 30.25 -7.04 -9.42
C ASN A 236 30.38 -6.62 -7.95
N VAL A 237 29.60 -7.26 -7.08
CA VAL A 237 29.59 -6.96 -5.64
C VAL A 237 30.57 -7.89 -4.92
N PRO A 238 31.51 -7.39 -4.10
CA PRO A 238 32.38 -8.24 -3.28
C PRO A 238 31.56 -9.14 -2.33
N ILE A 239 31.96 -10.39 -2.17
CA ILE A 239 31.25 -11.37 -1.32
C ILE A 239 31.22 -10.94 0.14
N GLU A 240 32.27 -10.27 0.64
CA GLU A 240 32.34 -9.73 1.99
C GLU A 240 31.22 -8.72 2.24
N LEU A 241 30.94 -7.85 1.26
CA LEU A 241 29.89 -6.84 1.36
C LEU A 241 28.49 -7.47 1.35
N LEU A 242 28.30 -8.58 0.62
CA LEU A 242 27.06 -9.34 0.66
C LEU A 242 26.86 -10.01 2.03
N LYS A 243 27.93 -10.61 2.59
CA LYS A 243 27.91 -11.23 3.92
C LYS A 243 27.65 -10.20 5.03
N GLU A 244 28.31 -9.03 4.97
CA GLU A 244 28.03 -7.91 5.87
C GLU A 244 26.57 -7.44 5.74
N GLY A 245 26.07 -7.30 4.52
CA GLY A 245 24.67 -6.96 4.24
C GLY A 245 23.68 -7.93 4.87
N LEU A 246 23.89 -9.24 4.73
CA LEU A 246 23.04 -10.27 5.35
C LEU A 246 23.11 -10.22 6.88
N TYR A 247 24.31 -10.00 7.43
CA TYR A 247 24.54 -9.94 8.86
C TYR A 247 23.81 -8.75 9.50
N TYR A 248 24.02 -7.54 8.98
CA TYR A 248 23.40 -6.33 9.51
C TYR A 248 21.93 -6.17 9.13
N ASN A 249 21.45 -6.86 8.08
CA ASN A 249 20.02 -7.00 7.82
C ASN A 249 19.29 -7.67 9.02
N SER A 250 19.93 -8.61 9.73
CA SER A 250 19.33 -9.20 10.94
C SER A 250 19.15 -8.18 12.06
N TYR A 251 20.10 -7.26 12.24
CA TYR A 251 19.99 -6.12 13.17
C TYR A 251 18.93 -5.12 12.73
N ALA A 252 18.88 -4.76 11.45
CA ALA A 252 17.87 -3.85 10.91
C ALA A 252 16.45 -4.40 11.08
N GLN A 253 16.25 -5.70 10.85
CA GLN A 253 14.95 -6.36 11.02
C GLN A 253 14.54 -6.52 12.48
N SER A 254 15.48 -6.76 13.38
CA SER A 254 15.16 -7.00 14.80
C SER A 254 14.63 -5.74 15.50
N ALA A 255 14.91 -4.54 14.96
CA ALA A 255 14.36 -3.28 15.45
C ALA A 255 12.81 -3.21 15.38
N PHE A 256 12.16 -4.01 14.52
CA PHE A 256 10.70 -4.13 14.49
C PHE A 256 10.13 -5.11 15.53
N GLY A 257 10.99 -5.84 16.24
CA GLY A 257 10.63 -6.81 17.28
C GLY A 257 9.57 -7.82 16.86
N TRP A 258 8.44 -7.87 17.58
CA TRP A 258 7.39 -8.89 17.40
C TRP A 258 6.83 -8.96 15.97
N PHE A 259 6.82 -7.84 15.26
CA PHE A 259 6.36 -7.79 13.89
C PHE A 259 7.27 -8.62 12.98
N SER A 260 8.59 -8.42 13.06
CA SER A 260 9.57 -9.23 12.32
C SER A 260 9.46 -10.71 12.63
N LEU A 261 9.26 -11.07 13.90
CA LEU A 261 9.04 -12.46 14.31
C LEU A 261 7.82 -13.06 13.62
N ALA A 262 6.69 -12.34 13.62
CA ALA A 262 5.46 -12.78 12.98
C ALA A 262 5.62 -12.97 11.45
N TYR A 263 6.49 -12.21 10.80
CA TYR A 263 6.81 -12.39 9.37
C TYR A 263 7.71 -13.60 9.13
N GLN A 264 8.74 -13.83 9.95
CA GLN A 264 9.67 -14.96 9.78
C GLN A 264 8.98 -16.32 9.90
N TYR A 265 7.98 -16.47 10.75
CA TYR A 265 7.28 -17.75 10.95
C TYR A 265 6.25 -18.12 9.87
N ARG A 266 6.05 -17.30 8.83
CA ARG A 266 5.03 -17.55 7.77
C ARG A 266 3.66 -17.98 8.31
N LEU A 267 3.29 -17.55 9.53
CA LEU A 267 2.02 -17.94 10.15
C LEU A 267 0.88 -17.36 9.29
N THR A 268 -0.07 -18.22 8.89
CA THR A 268 -1.29 -17.79 8.23
C THR A 268 -2.07 -16.82 9.12
N PHE A 269 -2.96 -16.03 8.53
CA PHE A 269 -3.64 -14.91 9.18
C PHE A 269 -4.27 -15.24 10.55
N LEU A 270 -4.79 -16.46 10.71
CA LEU A 270 -5.45 -16.93 11.93
C LEU A 270 -4.46 -17.31 13.06
N PRO A 271 -3.41 -18.13 12.85
CA PRO A 271 -2.36 -18.32 13.85
C PRO A 271 -1.58 -17.04 14.14
N ARG A 272 -1.58 -16.03 13.27
CA ARG A 272 -0.98 -14.71 13.52
C ARG A 272 -1.79 -13.90 14.54
N ILE A 273 -3.12 -13.90 14.41
CA ILE A 273 -4.03 -13.34 15.43
C ILE A 273 -3.96 -14.17 16.70
N LEU A 274 -3.96 -15.50 16.59
CA LEU A 274 -3.87 -16.38 17.75
C LEU A 274 -2.54 -16.21 18.48
N PHE A 275 -1.41 -16.03 17.79
CA PHE A 275 -0.09 -15.75 18.39
C PHE A 275 -0.06 -14.39 19.10
N ILE A 276 -0.70 -13.37 18.54
CA ILE A 276 -0.90 -12.06 19.20
C ILE A 276 -1.80 -12.19 20.44
N THR A 277 -2.86 -13.01 20.38
CA THR A 277 -3.73 -13.29 21.54
C THR A 277 -3.09 -14.26 22.55
N HIS A 278 -2.18 -15.12 22.11
CA HIS A 278 -1.44 -16.08 22.93
C HIS A 278 -0.30 -15.38 23.66
N PHE A 279 0.36 -14.39 23.05
CA PHE A 279 1.26 -13.47 23.75
C PHE A 279 0.53 -12.55 24.74
N ARG A 280 -0.72 -12.17 24.46
CA ARG A 280 -1.58 -11.52 25.47
C ARG A 280 -1.92 -12.43 26.66
N THR A 281 -1.92 -13.75 26.48
CA THR A 281 -2.32 -14.72 27.53
C THR A 281 -1.14 -15.40 28.24
N ILE A 282 0.05 -15.46 27.64
CA ILE A 282 1.27 -16.04 28.26
C ILE A 282 2.04 -15.00 29.10
N GLY A 283 1.54 -13.75 29.14
CA GLY A 283 1.84 -12.79 30.19
C GLY A 283 2.53 -11.55 29.67
N PHE A 284 1.80 -10.43 29.70
CA PHE A 284 2.18 -9.19 30.40
C PHE A 284 1.03 -8.17 30.24
N CYS A 285 0.55 -7.68 31.38
CA CYS A 285 -0.41 -6.58 31.56
C CYS A 285 -0.48 -5.57 30.40
N CYS A 286 -1.56 -5.56 29.61
CA CYS A 286 -2.11 -4.31 29.08
C CYS A 286 -3.53 -4.53 28.52
N GLY A 287 -4.53 -3.91 29.17
CA GLY A 287 -5.72 -3.52 28.42
C GLY A 287 -7.06 -3.32 29.13
N CYS A 288 -7.31 -3.82 30.35
CA CYS A 288 -8.64 -3.65 30.99
C CYS A 288 -8.68 -3.42 32.52
N CYS A 289 -7.58 -3.52 33.27
CA CYS A 289 -7.60 -3.28 34.72
C CYS A 289 -6.65 -2.15 35.11
N GLY A 290 -7.17 -1.12 35.78
CA GLY A 290 -6.44 0.04 36.30
C GLY A 290 -5.48 -0.25 37.46
N TYR A 291 -4.86 -1.43 37.49
CA TYR A 291 -3.90 -1.86 38.52
C TYR A 291 -2.81 -2.75 37.88
N CYS A 292 -1.90 -2.16 37.10
CA CYS A 292 -0.70 -2.86 36.62
C CYS A 292 0.53 -2.03 37.00
N SER A 293 1.02 -2.23 38.22
CA SER A 293 2.13 -1.47 38.80
C SER A 293 3.45 -2.23 39.10
N PRO A 294 3.61 -3.57 38.92
CA PRO A 294 4.94 -4.16 39.12
C PRO A 294 5.60 -4.81 37.89
N CYS A 295 4.89 -5.06 36.78
CA CYS A 295 5.48 -5.74 35.61
C CYS A 295 6.25 -4.79 34.67
N CYS A 296 5.87 -3.51 34.59
CA CYS A 296 6.56 -2.52 33.76
C CYS A 296 7.78 -1.95 34.52
N ARG A 297 8.82 -2.76 34.73
CA ARG A 297 10.12 -2.22 35.15
C ARG A 297 10.82 -1.66 33.92
N ASN A 298 10.79 -0.34 33.76
CA ASN A 298 11.83 0.34 32.98
C ASN A 298 13.16 -0.05 33.63
N GLN A 299 14.02 -0.75 32.90
CA GLN A 299 15.45 -0.76 33.23
C GLN A 299 16.01 0.57 32.74
N ASP A 300 16.94 1.19 33.46
CA ASP A 300 17.49 2.51 33.12
C ASP A 300 18.05 2.59 31.68
N SER A 301 18.39 1.44 31.08
CA SER A 301 18.89 1.30 29.71
C SER A 301 17.86 0.84 28.66
N VAL A 302 16.63 0.45 29.03
CA VAL A 302 15.63 -0.08 28.08
C VAL A 302 14.25 0.53 28.36
N ASN A 303 13.81 1.41 27.46
CA ASN A 303 12.46 1.97 27.44
C ASN A 303 11.53 1.09 26.60
N ASP A 304 10.96 0.04 27.20
CA ASP A 304 9.97 -0.86 26.59
C ASP A 304 8.79 -1.06 27.57
N PRO A 305 7.70 -0.28 27.43
CA PRO A 305 6.56 -0.35 28.36
C PRO A 305 5.96 -1.74 28.55
N CYS A 306 6.12 -2.64 27.58
CA CYS A 306 5.55 -4.01 27.64
C CYS A 306 6.62 -5.11 27.70
N GLY A 307 7.91 -4.79 27.61
CA GLY A 307 9.02 -5.77 27.55
C GLY A 307 9.06 -6.69 26.32
N THR A 308 8.00 -6.66 25.49
CA THR A 308 7.83 -7.54 24.32
C THR A 308 8.81 -7.26 23.19
N GLN A 309 9.22 -6.01 23.00
CA GLN A 309 10.15 -5.63 21.93
C GLN A 309 11.55 -6.11 22.29
N TYR A 310 11.97 -5.89 23.54
CA TYR A 310 13.27 -6.34 24.04
C TYR A 310 13.41 -7.87 24.01
N ALA A 311 12.38 -8.60 24.45
CA ALA A 311 12.39 -10.07 24.41
C ALA A 311 12.50 -10.60 22.97
N THR A 312 11.78 -9.99 22.03
CA THR A 312 11.82 -10.40 20.62
C THR A 312 13.15 -10.05 19.96
N LEU A 313 13.71 -8.88 20.26
CA LEU A 313 15.04 -8.47 19.82
C LEU A 313 16.09 -9.53 20.20
N ARG A 314 16.07 -9.97 21.46
CA ARG A 314 16.97 -11.02 21.97
C ARG A 314 16.80 -12.36 21.25
N TYR A 315 15.56 -12.72 20.89
CA TYR A 315 15.27 -13.94 20.14
C TYR A 315 15.78 -13.88 18.70
N LEU A 316 15.51 -12.77 18.00
CA LEU A 316 15.90 -12.58 16.60
C LEU A 316 17.43 -12.51 16.43
N LEU A 317 18.15 -11.95 17.41
CA LEU A 317 19.61 -11.84 17.41
C LEU A 317 20.31 -12.95 18.20
N ARG A 318 19.66 -14.09 18.45
CA ARG A 318 20.24 -15.19 19.25
C ARG A 318 21.53 -15.76 18.64
N SER A 319 21.66 -15.74 17.31
CA SER A 319 22.84 -16.25 16.61
C SER A 319 24.06 -15.36 16.82
N GLN A 320 23.87 -14.05 16.80
CA GLN A 320 24.92 -13.05 17.01
C GLN A 320 25.20 -12.85 18.51
N ASN A 321 24.20 -13.12 19.35
CA ASN A 321 24.23 -12.97 20.80
C ASN A 321 24.86 -11.65 21.30
N PRO A 322 24.43 -10.48 20.80
CA PRO A 322 25.05 -9.22 21.19
C PRO A 322 24.65 -8.81 22.62
N VAL A 323 25.41 -7.89 23.21
CA VAL A 323 25.04 -7.25 24.48
C VAL A 323 24.23 -6.00 24.15
N ILE A 324 22.95 -5.96 24.55
CA ILE A 324 22.13 -4.74 24.35
C ILE A 324 22.56 -3.71 25.41
N LEU A 325 23.10 -2.60 24.94
CA LEU A 325 23.63 -1.54 25.79
C LEU A 325 22.56 -0.49 26.11
N TYR A 326 21.70 -0.21 25.14
CA TYR A 326 20.63 0.75 25.26
C TYR A 326 19.49 0.42 24.28
N ALA A 327 18.24 0.69 24.64
CA ALA A 327 17.12 0.60 23.71
C ALA A 327 16.02 1.61 24.04
N ASN A 328 15.56 2.34 23.02
CA ASN A 328 14.46 3.28 23.12
C ASN A 328 13.35 2.87 22.15
N PHE A 329 12.32 2.18 22.66
CA PHE A 329 11.20 1.71 21.85
C PHE A 329 9.98 2.64 21.86
N LEU A 330 10.11 3.83 22.44
CA LEU A 330 9.07 4.85 22.43
C LEU A 330 9.01 5.52 21.06
N GLY A 331 7.97 5.20 20.29
CA GLY A 331 7.73 5.80 18.97
C GLY A 331 6.80 7.02 19.07
N ALA A 332 7.14 8.10 18.37
CA ALA A 332 6.25 9.22 18.12
C ALA A 332 6.61 9.87 16.78
N PHE A 333 5.86 10.90 16.36
CA PHE A 333 6.17 11.67 15.15
C PHE A 333 7.59 12.26 15.22
N HIS A 334 8.41 12.05 14.19
CA HIS A 334 9.86 12.34 14.16
C HIS A 334 10.69 11.70 15.28
N ARG A 335 10.17 10.68 15.99
CA ARG A 335 10.91 9.94 17.03
C ARG A 335 10.90 8.46 16.69
N ALA A 336 11.87 8.05 15.87
CA ALA A 336 12.01 6.68 15.45
C ALA A 336 12.62 5.82 16.58
N PRO A 337 12.00 4.67 16.92
CA PRO A 337 12.59 3.71 17.84
C PRO A 337 13.94 3.16 17.37
N PHE A 338 14.84 2.91 18.30
CA PHE A 338 16.17 2.38 18.01
C PHE A 338 16.76 1.63 19.21
N TYR A 339 17.86 0.91 18.97
CA TYR A 339 18.65 0.32 20.04
C TYR A 339 20.15 0.34 19.70
N ILE A 340 20.98 0.23 20.73
CA ILE A 340 22.44 0.12 20.66
C ILE A 340 22.86 -1.23 21.23
N ALA A 341 23.67 -1.95 20.48
CA ALA A 341 24.17 -3.26 20.88
C ALA A 341 25.68 -3.39 20.62
N ALA A 342 26.40 -4.00 21.57
CA ALA A 342 27.78 -4.42 21.37
C ALA A 342 27.82 -5.84 20.80
N ASP A 343 28.35 -5.96 19.60
CA ASP A 343 28.69 -7.22 18.96
C ASP A 343 30.17 -7.53 19.21
N ASN A 344 30.40 -8.51 20.09
CA ASN A 344 31.74 -8.90 20.51
C ASN A 344 32.47 -9.80 19.50
N GLU A 345 31.73 -10.43 18.58
CA GLU A 345 32.26 -11.28 17.52
C GLU A 345 32.92 -10.42 16.44
N LYS A 346 32.18 -9.42 15.93
CA LYS A 346 32.68 -8.48 14.91
C LYS A 346 33.46 -7.30 15.49
N LYS A 347 33.50 -7.14 16.82
CA LYS A 347 34.03 -5.95 17.50
C LYS A 347 33.35 -4.67 17.00
N THR A 348 32.02 -4.65 16.99
CA THR A 348 31.24 -3.50 16.52
C THR A 348 30.22 -3.03 17.54
N ILE A 349 30.02 -1.72 17.59
CA ILE A 349 28.87 -1.10 18.27
C ILE A 349 27.83 -0.84 17.19
N VAL A 350 26.67 -1.50 17.28
CA VAL A 350 25.61 -1.42 16.28
C VAL A 350 24.48 -0.55 16.81
N VAL A 351 24.19 0.55 16.11
CA VAL A 351 22.99 1.37 16.30
C VAL A 351 21.98 0.95 15.24
N SER A 352 20.89 0.32 15.66
CA SER A 352 19.84 -0.15 14.74
C SER A 352 18.57 0.69 14.90
N ILE A 353 18.10 1.25 13.77
CA ILE A 353 16.97 2.18 13.73
C ILE A 353 15.78 1.49 13.05
N ARG A 354 14.63 1.53 13.72
CA ARG A 354 13.40 0.93 13.23
C ARG A 354 12.81 1.77 12.08
N GLY A 355 12.28 1.09 11.07
CA GLY A 355 11.43 1.71 10.05
C GLY A 355 9.96 1.83 10.46
N THR A 356 9.10 1.94 9.45
CA THR A 356 7.66 2.21 9.60
C THR A 356 6.89 1.05 10.22
N LEU A 357 6.43 1.23 11.47
CA LEU A 357 5.56 0.29 12.20
C LEU A 357 4.31 0.98 12.78
N SER A 358 4.26 2.31 12.75
CA SER A 358 3.20 3.12 13.32
C SER A 358 2.67 4.16 12.35
N THR A 359 1.49 4.69 12.64
CA THR A 359 0.84 5.75 11.85
C THR A 359 1.66 7.04 11.83
N THR A 360 2.45 7.31 12.88
CA THR A 360 3.38 8.44 12.94
C THR A 360 4.61 8.26 12.05
N ASP A 361 5.04 7.01 11.83
CA ASP A 361 6.14 6.71 10.92
C ASP A 361 5.70 6.98 9.46
N VAL A 362 4.45 6.61 9.11
CA VAL A 362 3.86 6.91 7.79
C VAL A 362 3.78 8.42 7.53
N LEU A 363 3.47 9.22 8.56
CA LEU A 363 3.46 10.68 8.41
C LEU A 363 4.88 11.24 8.19
N THR A 364 5.89 10.62 8.80
CA THR A 364 7.31 10.98 8.58
C THR A 364 7.73 10.65 7.15
N ASP A 365 7.25 9.53 6.59
CA ASP A 365 7.50 9.11 5.20
C ASP A 365 6.88 10.06 4.15
N ILE A 366 5.72 10.64 4.43
CA ILE A 366 4.98 11.50 3.47
C ILE A 366 5.43 12.97 3.56
N ASN A 367 6.19 13.35 4.59
CA ASN A 367 6.74 14.70 4.73
C ASN A 367 7.92 14.94 3.78
N ALA A 368 7.64 14.93 2.47
CA ALA A 368 8.58 15.00 1.36
C ALA A 368 9.13 16.41 1.10
N VAL A 369 9.24 17.22 2.15
CA VAL A 369 9.90 18.53 2.11
C VAL A 369 11.40 18.32 2.25
N GLU A 370 12.18 19.00 1.44
CA GLU A 370 13.62 19.08 1.57
C GLU A 370 14.04 19.97 2.74
N ASP A 371 15.04 19.53 3.49
CA ASP A 371 15.71 20.31 4.53
C ASP A 371 17.20 20.43 4.20
N ILE A 372 17.86 21.47 4.71
CA ILE A 372 19.28 21.70 4.48
C ILE A 372 20.07 20.86 5.48
N LEU A 373 20.99 20.03 4.96
CA LEU A 373 21.97 19.30 5.74
C LEU A 373 23.33 19.96 5.55
N GLU A 374 23.74 20.74 6.55
CA GLU A 374 25.06 21.33 6.62
C GLU A 374 26.02 20.39 7.34
N THR A 375 27.15 20.10 6.70
CA THR A 375 28.16 19.20 7.26
C THR A 375 29.55 19.79 7.05
N GLU A 376 30.40 19.67 8.05
CA GLU A 376 31.79 20.14 7.94
C GLU A 376 32.60 19.31 6.93
N LEU A 377 32.33 18.00 6.85
CA LEU A 377 33.09 17.06 6.02
C LEU A 377 32.64 16.99 4.55
N PHE A 378 31.35 17.18 4.28
CA PHE A 378 30.76 16.94 2.95
C PHE A 378 30.12 18.19 2.34
N GLY A 379 30.24 19.34 3.01
CA GLY A 379 29.62 20.59 2.62
C GLY A 379 28.11 20.62 2.90
N SER A 380 27.42 21.56 2.27
CA SER A 380 25.97 21.72 2.34
C SER A 380 25.25 20.94 1.23
N GLY A 381 24.13 20.31 1.57
CA GLY A 381 23.21 19.74 0.59
C GLY A 381 21.80 19.65 1.15
N TYR A 382 20.94 18.90 0.48
CA TYR A 382 19.56 18.70 0.89
C TYR A 382 19.32 17.27 1.36
N CYS A 383 18.40 17.09 2.30
CA CYS A 383 17.95 15.80 2.75
C CYS A 383 16.44 15.79 3.00
N HIS A 384 15.86 14.60 3.20
CA HIS A 384 14.45 14.48 3.53
C HIS A 384 14.16 15.01 4.95
N SER A 385 13.35 16.06 5.07
CA SER A 385 13.11 16.78 6.35
C SER A 385 12.65 15.86 7.49
N GLY A 386 11.64 15.01 7.24
CA GLY A 386 11.15 14.08 8.26
C GLY A 386 12.23 13.11 8.78
N MET A 387 13.11 12.63 7.91
CA MET A 387 14.21 11.73 8.27
C MET A 387 15.33 12.48 8.98
N HIS A 388 15.59 13.74 8.60
CA HIS A 388 16.56 14.60 9.23
C HIS A 388 16.18 14.94 10.67
N LEU A 389 14.92 15.31 10.91
CA LEU A 389 14.41 15.59 12.26
C LEU A 389 14.49 14.34 13.15
N ALA A 390 14.15 13.17 12.61
CA ALA A 390 14.31 11.91 13.33
C ALA A 390 15.78 11.57 13.62
N ALA A 391 16.69 11.83 12.68
CA ALA A 391 18.12 11.62 12.88
C ALA A 391 18.68 12.55 13.96
N LYS A 392 18.28 13.82 13.98
CA LYS A 392 18.65 14.80 15.03
C LYS A 392 18.15 14.36 16.41
N TYR A 393 16.90 13.92 16.50
CA TYR A 393 16.36 13.39 17.76
C TYR A 393 17.18 12.20 18.30
N ILE A 394 17.56 11.27 17.43
CA ILE A 394 18.39 10.12 17.83
C ILE A 394 19.78 10.60 18.23
N LEU A 395 20.40 11.50 17.45
CA LEU A 395 21.72 12.06 17.74
C LEU A 395 21.76 12.66 19.17
N ASP A 396 20.78 13.49 19.50
CA ASP A 396 20.68 14.14 20.82
C ASP A 396 20.60 13.11 21.98
N ASP A 397 19.93 11.97 21.77
CA ASP A 397 19.81 10.91 22.80
C ASP A 397 21.08 10.03 22.88
N ILE A 398 21.78 9.81 21.76
CA ILE A 398 22.91 8.87 21.71
C ILE A 398 24.30 9.50 21.86
N SER A 399 24.51 10.79 21.56
CA SER A 399 25.86 11.38 21.53
C SER A 399 26.66 11.13 22.82
N THR A 400 26.14 11.53 23.98
CA THR A 400 26.82 11.29 25.27
C THR A 400 26.99 9.81 25.57
N ARG A 401 25.99 8.99 25.23
CA ARG A 401 26.01 7.54 25.46
C ARG A 401 27.07 6.86 24.62
N LEU A 402 27.23 7.25 23.36
CA LEU A 402 28.26 6.71 22.48
C LEU A 402 29.65 7.03 23.03
N THR A 403 29.89 8.26 23.49
CA THR A 403 31.16 8.62 24.14
C THR A 403 31.46 7.68 25.31
N GLU A 404 30.50 7.47 26.23
CA GLU A 404 30.66 6.54 27.35
C GLU A 404 30.88 5.08 26.90
N ILE A 405 30.16 4.63 25.87
CA ILE A 405 30.30 3.28 25.33
C ILE A 405 31.69 3.09 24.75
N PHE A 406 32.21 4.04 23.97
CA PHE A 406 33.54 3.94 23.37
C PHE A 406 34.68 4.04 24.40
N THR A 407 34.47 4.62 25.59
CA THR A 407 35.44 4.46 26.69
C THR A 407 35.59 3.02 27.15
N LYS A 408 34.51 2.23 27.09
CA LYS A 408 34.49 0.80 27.47
C LYS A 408 34.87 -0.12 26.31
N TYR A 409 34.61 0.30 25.08
CA TYR A 409 34.82 -0.45 23.85
C TYR A 409 35.71 0.32 22.85
N PRO A 410 36.96 0.70 23.21
CA PRO A 410 37.77 1.63 22.41
C PRO A 410 38.20 1.07 21.04
N ASN A 411 38.30 -0.25 20.91
CA ASN A 411 38.73 -0.92 19.67
C ASN A 411 37.55 -1.33 18.78
N TYR A 412 36.33 -0.90 19.09
CA TYR A 412 35.14 -1.32 18.35
C TYR A 412 34.86 -0.33 17.22
N THR A 413 34.28 -0.80 16.13
CA THR A 413 33.83 0.07 15.02
C THR A 413 32.35 0.40 15.17
N LEU A 414 31.97 1.66 14.94
CA LEU A 414 30.57 2.09 14.92
C LEU A 414 29.89 1.65 13.63
N ILE A 415 28.79 0.91 13.74
CA ILE A 415 27.93 0.52 12.63
C ILE A 415 26.55 1.09 12.86
N ILE A 416 25.98 1.75 11.86
CA ILE A 416 24.59 2.19 11.89
C ILE A 416 23.82 1.38 10.84
N CYS A 417 22.68 0.82 11.21
CA CYS A 417 21.85 0.09 10.28
C CYS A 417 20.37 0.42 10.46
N GLY A 418 19.60 0.21 9.41
CA GLY A 418 18.16 0.43 9.46
C GLY A 418 17.47 -0.20 8.27
N TYR A 419 16.15 -0.31 8.38
CA TYR A 419 15.29 -0.89 7.35
C TYR A 419 14.24 0.13 6.90
N SER A 420 13.99 0.26 5.60
CA SER A 420 12.98 1.18 5.05
C SER A 420 13.24 2.61 5.54
N LEU A 421 12.25 3.31 6.12
CA LEU A 421 12.44 4.62 6.76
C LEU A 421 13.68 4.68 7.68
N GLY A 422 13.90 3.64 8.48
CA GLY A 422 15.04 3.56 9.39
C GLY A 422 16.39 3.55 8.68
N ALA A 423 16.45 3.04 7.44
CA ALA A 423 17.65 3.10 6.61
C ALA A 423 17.96 4.54 6.17
N GLY A 424 16.94 5.31 5.79
CA GLY A 424 17.09 6.73 5.46
C GLY A 424 17.59 7.54 6.65
N ILE A 425 16.99 7.34 7.83
CA ILE A 425 17.41 7.97 9.09
C ILE A 425 18.86 7.56 9.45
N ALA A 426 19.18 6.27 9.34
CA ALA A 426 20.53 5.75 9.57
C ALA A 426 21.57 6.42 8.67
N SER A 427 21.24 6.65 7.41
CA SER A 427 22.15 7.30 6.46
C SER A 427 22.45 8.76 6.84
N ILE A 428 21.43 9.52 7.25
CA ILE A 428 21.60 10.92 7.69
C ILE A 428 22.36 10.97 9.01
N LEU A 429 22.01 10.12 9.98
CA LEU A 429 22.72 10.03 11.26
C LEU A 429 24.20 9.65 11.05
N SER A 430 24.48 8.76 10.10
CA SER A 430 25.84 8.36 9.74
C SER A 430 26.67 9.52 9.22
N ILE A 431 26.06 10.44 8.47
CA ILE A 431 26.72 11.66 7.99
C ILE A 431 27.06 12.58 9.16
N LEU A 432 26.10 12.79 10.06
CA LEU A 432 26.26 13.66 11.24
C LEU A 432 27.36 13.16 12.19
N LEU A 433 27.54 11.85 12.31
CA LEU A 433 28.52 11.22 13.20
C LEU A 433 29.88 10.94 12.55
N LYS A 434 30.03 11.17 11.24
CA LYS A 434 31.21 10.72 10.50
C LYS A 434 32.51 11.44 10.90
N SER A 435 32.43 12.68 11.36
CA SER A 435 33.58 13.46 11.84
C SER A 435 34.15 12.91 13.14
N GLU A 436 33.28 12.48 14.05
CA GLU A 436 33.68 11.87 15.33
C GLU A 436 34.10 10.41 15.16
N TYR A 437 33.43 9.66 14.26
CA TYR A 437 33.66 8.23 14.05
C TYR A 437 34.11 7.95 12.60
N SER A 438 35.40 8.17 12.32
CA SER A 438 35.97 8.07 10.97
C SER A 438 35.79 6.70 10.29
N HIS A 439 35.81 5.61 11.07
CA HIS A 439 35.62 4.24 10.57
C HIS A 439 34.15 3.79 10.49
N LEU A 440 33.20 4.69 10.78
CA LEU A 440 31.77 4.37 10.74
C LEU A 440 31.35 3.83 9.36
N LYS A 441 30.54 2.77 9.37
CA LYS A 441 29.81 2.25 8.20
C LYS A 441 28.30 2.26 8.44
N CYS A 442 27.54 2.41 7.37
CA CYS A 442 26.08 2.36 7.37
C CYS A 442 25.55 1.27 6.43
N TYR A 443 24.66 0.42 6.93
CA TYR A 443 23.95 -0.59 6.12
C TYR A 443 22.45 -0.28 6.10
N GLY A 444 21.99 0.29 5.00
CA GLY A 444 20.58 0.60 4.77
C GLY A 444 19.91 -0.49 3.95
N ILE A 445 18.93 -1.17 4.53
CA ILE A 445 18.16 -2.20 3.84
C ILE A 445 16.83 -1.60 3.37
N ALA A 446 16.46 -1.86 2.12
CA ALA A 446 15.21 -1.35 1.53
C ALA A 446 15.10 0.18 1.63
N MET A 447 16.22 0.88 1.45
CA MET A 447 16.29 2.32 1.65
C MET A 447 15.37 3.07 0.67
N PRO A 448 14.64 4.11 1.11
CA PRO A 448 13.84 4.95 0.23
C PRO A 448 14.66 5.59 -0.90
N GLY A 449 14.03 5.80 -2.05
CA GLY A 449 14.68 6.37 -3.23
C GLY A 449 15.03 7.86 -3.12
N SER A 450 14.47 8.58 -2.14
CA SER A 450 14.58 10.03 -2.00
C SER A 450 15.05 10.44 -0.59
N VAL A 451 16.35 10.37 -0.33
CA VAL A 451 16.91 10.68 1.01
C VAL A 451 17.84 11.88 1.00
N LEU A 452 18.80 11.95 0.06
CA LEU A 452 19.84 13.01 0.02
C LEU A 452 19.94 13.64 -1.36
N SER A 453 20.41 14.88 -1.46
CA SER A 453 20.81 15.48 -2.73
C SER A 453 21.97 14.72 -3.38
N GLU A 454 22.06 14.79 -4.70
CA GLU A 454 23.03 14.02 -5.49
C GLU A 454 24.48 14.19 -5.02
N ASN A 455 24.88 15.42 -4.67
CA ASN A 455 26.23 15.72 -4.17
C ASN A 455 26.54 14.96 -2.87
N LEU A 456 25.62 14.97 -1.91
CA LEU A 456 25.79 14.25 -0.63
C LEU A 456 25.69 12.73 -0.82
N ALA A 457 24.77 12.27 -1.66
CA ALA A 457 24.63 10.85 -2.01
C ALA A 457 25.93 10.29 -2.64
N HIS A 458 26.59 11.08 -3.49
CA HIS A 458 27.88 10.72 -4.07
C HIS A 458 29.01 10.72 -3.03
N ALA A 459 29.06 11.74 -2.17
CA ALA A 459 30.10 11.87 -1.15
C ALA A 459 30.12 10.70 -0.15
N THR A 460 28.97 10.07 0.10
CA THR A 460 28.82 8.99 1.09
C THR A 460 29.04 7.56 0.57
N ARG A 461 29.37 7.39 -0.72
CA ARG A 461 29.56 6.07 -1.36
C ARG A 461 30.55 5.13 -0.66
N HIS A 462 31.55 5.68 0.02
CA HIS A 462 32.62 4.91 0.64
C HIS A 462 32.26 4.31 2.01
N PHE A 463 31.12 4.70 2.61
CA PHE A 463 30.73 4.20 3.94
C PHE A 463 29.24 3.92 4.11
N ILE A 464 28.39 4.30 3.16
CA ILE A 464 26.96 3.96 3.16
C ILE A 464 26.69 2.92 2.08
N TYR A 465 26.03 1.83 2.46
CA TYR A 465 25.66 0.73 1.57
C TYR A 465 24.13 0.54 1.59
N SER A 466 23.51 0.64 0.42
CA SER A 466 22.07 0.62 0.24
C SER A 466 21.66 -0.64 -0.54
N TYR A 467 20.92 -1.54 0.10
CA TYR A 467 20.49 -2.81 -0.51
C TYR A 467 19.06 -2.69 -0.99
N VAL A 468 18.81 -3.11 -2.24
CA VAL A 468 17.48 -3.10 -2.87
C VAL A 468 17.20 -4.44 -3.53
N VAL A 469 15.99 -4.98 -3.36
CA VAL A 469 15.56 -6.23 -4.02
C VAL A 469 14.61 -5.94 -5.19
N ASP A 470 14.89 -6.53 -6.35
CA ASP A 470 14.05 -6.54 -7.55
C ASP A 470 13.40 -5.16 -7.84
N VAL A 471 12.08 -5.11 -7.72
CA VAL A 471 11.22 -3.97 -8.03
C VAL A 471 10.59 -3.41 -6.76
N ASP A 472 11.30 -3.47 -5.64
CA ASP A 472 10.90 -2.85 -4.37
C ASP A 472 10.44 -1.42 -4.63
N MET A 473 9.16 -1.18 -4.34
CA MET A 473 8.52 0.09 -4.58
C MET A 473 9.15 1.20 -3.74
N ILE A 474 9.49 0.96 -2.47
CA ILE A 474 9.96 1.99 -1.54
C ILE A 474 11.29 2.58 -2.00
N ALA A 475 12.17 1.73 -2.53
CA ALA A 475 13.43 2.16 -3.16
C ALA A 475 13.23 3.06 -4.38
N ARG A 476 12.03 3.10 -4.95
CA ARG A 476 11.67 3.83 -6.18
C ARG A 476 10.70 4.98 -5.95
N VAL A 477 10.14 5.12 -4.75
CA VAL A 477 9.20 6.21 -4.43
C VAL A 477 9.99 7.50 -4.26
N SER A 478 9.57 8.53 -4.99
CA SER A 478 9.93 9.92 -4.84
C SER A 478 8.76 10.77 -5.35
N ILE A 479 8.74 12.07 -5.06
CA ILE A 479 7.74 12.98 -5.64
C ILE A 479 7.77 12.89 -7.18
N ARG A 480 8.96 12.93 -7.78
CA ARG A 480 9.15 12.86 -9.24
C ARG A 480 8.67 11.53 -9.83
N SER A 481 8.95 10.41 -9.16
CA SER A 481 8.53 9.10 -9.67
C SER A 481 7.01 8.91 -9.55
N LEU A 482 6.37 9.54 -8.56
CA LEU A 482 4.90 9.60 -8.43
C LEU A 482 4.25 10.50 -9.48
N GLU A 483 4.83 11.67 -9.78
CA GLU A 483 4.42 12.52 -10.91
C GLU A 483 4.51 11.76 -12.24
N HIS A 484 5.65 11.12 -12.49
CA HIS A 484 5.84 10.32 -13.70
C HIS A 484 4.87 9.12 -13.76
N LEU A 485 4.59 8.46 -12.63
CA LEU A 485 3.58 7.40 -12.58
C LEU A 485 2.18 7.92 -12.91
N ARG A 486 1.80 9.09 -12.37
CA ARG A 486 0.52 9.74 -12.69
C ARG A 486 0.41 10.00 -14.19
N ASP A 487 1.45 10.58 -14.80
CA ASP A 487 1.44 10.93 -16.22
C ASP A 487 1.38 9.66 -17.10
N ARG A 488 2.15 8.62 -16.75
CA ARG A 488 2.07 7.30 -17.40
C ARG A 488 0.67 6.67 -17.29
N ILE A 489 0.02 6.77 -16.13
CA ILE A 489 -1.36 6.29 -15.94
C ILE A 489 -2.30 7.01 -16.89
N VAL A 490 -2.20 8.34 -16.99
CA VAL A 490 -3.03 9.15 -17.88
C VAL A 490 -2.81 8.76 -19.33
N ASP A 491 -1.55 8.60 -19.75
CA ASP A 491 -1.20 8.18 -21.11
C ASP A 491 -1.70 6.79 -21.46
N ALA A 492 -1.53 5.82 -20.55
CA ALA A 492 -2.02 4.46 -20.73
C ALA A 492 -3.56 4.45 -20.86
N LEU A 493 -4.27 5.22 -20.03
CA LEU A 493 -5.72 5.37 -20.10
C LEU A 493 -6.18 6.05 -21.40
N ASN A 494 -5.42 7.05 -21.89
CA ASN A 494 -5.68 7.73 -23.17
C ASN A 494 -5.49 6.82 -24.37
N LYS A 495 -4.53 5.88 -24.32
CA LYS A 495 -4.28 4.89 -25.38
C LYS A 495 -5.26 3.70 -25.30
N CYS A 496 -5.97 3.54 -24.18
CA CYS A 496 -6.81 2.36 -23.96
C CYS A 496 -8.16 2.41 -24.71
N ASN A 497 -8.42 1.33 -25.46
CA ASN A 497 -9.68 1.11 -26.18
C ASN A 497 -10.62 0.08 -25.51
N ARG A 498 -10.35 -0.31 -24.26
CA ARG A 498 -11.14 -1.31 -23.52
C ARG A 498 -11.88 -0.67 -22.34
N SER A 499 -13.05 -1.19 -21.98
CA SER A 499 -13.78 -0.78 -20.77
C SER A 499 -13.03 -1.16 -19.49
N LYS A 500 -13.13 -0.37 -18.41
CA LYS A 500 -12.51 -0.67 -17.10
C LYS A 500 -12.84 -2.06 -16.59
N LEU A 501 -14.12 -2.45 -16.64
CA LEU A 501 -14.54 -3.77 -16.16
C LEU A 501 -13.77 -4.88 -16.86
N ARG A 502 -13.64 -4.82 -18.19
CA ARG A 502 -12.87 -5.80 -18.97
C ARG A 502 -11.39 -5.81 -18.58
N LEU A 503 -10.78 -4.65 -18.31
CA LEU A 503 -9.38 -4.60 -17.86
C LEU A 503 -9.21 -5.29 -16.50
N LEU A 504 -10.05 -4.93 -15.53
CA LEU A 504 -9.98 -5.46 -14.17
C LEU A 504 -10.32 -6.96 -14.11
N THR A 505 -11.33 -7.41 -14.86
CA THR A 505 -11.72 -8.83 -14.89
C THR A 505 -10.74 -9.71 -15.66
N MET A 506 -10.14 -9.23 -16.76
CA MET A 506 -9.12 -9.99 -17.49
C MET A 506 -7.88 -10.23 -16.63
N THR A 507 -7.47 -9.24 -15.83
CA THR A 507 -6.34 -9.42 -14.91
C THR A 507 -6.68 -10.41 -13.81
N LEU A 508 -7.88 -10.29 -13.19
CA LEU A 508 -8.36 -11.24 -12.19
C LEU A 508 -8.40 -12.67 -12.76
N ALA A 509 -9.00 -12.85 -13.95
CA ALA A 509 -9.07 -14.13 -14.64
C ALA A 509 -7.67 -14.68 -14.98
N ARG A 510 -6.74 -13.85 -15.46
CA ARG A 510 -5.34 -14.27 -15.71
C ARG A 510 -4.62 -14.70 -14.44
N THR A 511 -4.81 -14.02 -13.31
CA THR A 511 -4.25 -14.47 -12.01
C THR A 511 -4.84 -15.80 -11.57
N LEU A 512 -6.14 -16.03 -11.78
CA LEU A 512 -6.82 -17.28 -11.43
C LEU A 512 -6.44 -18.44 -12.36
N ILE A 513 -6.27 -18.18 -13.67
CA ILE A 513 -5.85 -19.17 -14.65
C ILE A 513 -4.37 -19.53 -14.47
N LYS A 514 -3.48 -18.54 -14.23
CA LYS A 514 -2.08 -18.83 -13.87
C LYS A 514 -2.02 -19.69 -12.60
N ARG A 515 -2.86 -19.44 -11.60
CA ARG A 515 -2.97 -20.29 -10.39
C ARG A 515 -3.38 -21.74 -10.71
N GLN A 516 -4.25 -21.96 -11.70
CA GLN A 516 -4.60 -23.32 -12.17
C GLN A 516 -3.47 -23.97 -12.98
N GLN A 517 -2.76 -23.21 -13.81
CA GLN A 517 -1.63 -23.70 -14.60
C GLN A 517 -0.42 -24.07 -13.74
N THR A 518 -0.10 -23.28 -12.70
CA THR A 518 0.98 -23.61 -11.74
C THR A 518 0.64 -24.83 -10.87
N PHE A 519 -0.65 -25.10 -10.62
CA PHE A 519 -1.09 -26.31 -9.92
C PHE A 519 -1.05 -27.55 -10.82
N ARG A 520 -1.33 -27.39 -12.13
CA ARG A 520 -1.21 -28.47 -13.13
C ARG A 520 0.24 -28.75 -13.57
N SER A 521 1.13 -27.75 -13.55
CA SER A 521 2.54 -27.95 -13.88
C SER A 521 3.34 -28.71 -12.82
N MET A 522 2.78 -28.92 -11.62
CA MET A 522 3.34 -29.84 -10.62
C MET A 522 3.00 -31.31 -10.89
N SER A 523 2.08 -31.62 -11.82
CA SER A 523 1.63 -33.00 -12.10
C SER A 523 2.04 -33.55 -13.46
N HIS A 524 2.74 -32.79 -14.31
CA HIS A 524 3.24 -33.29 -15.59
C HIS A 524 4.63 -32.73 -15.89
N GLN A 525 5.65 -33.44 -15.41
CA GLN A 525 6.96 -33.50 -16.06
C GLN A 525 6.91 -34.66 -17.08
N THR A 526 6.44 -34.41 -18.30
CA THR A 526 6.75 -35.26 -19.47
C THR A 526 6.29 -34.54 -20.75
N GLU A 527 7.24 -34.28 -21.66
CA GLU A 527 7.10 -34.14 -23.14
C GLU A 527 6.21 -32.99 -23.67
N THR A 528 6.49 -32.25 -24.75
CA THR A 528 7.50 -32.21 -25.81
C THR A 528 7.34 -30.85 -26.55
N LEU A 529 8.33 -30.53 -27.38
CA LEU A 529 8.53 -29.32 -28.20
C LEU A 529 7.50 -29.11 -29.35
N ILE A 530 7.60 -27.91 -29.98
CA ILE A 530 7.09 -27.49 -31.33
C ILE A 530 5.67 -26.85 -31.25
N ASP A 531 5.34 -25.68 -31.80
CA ASP A 531 5.90 -24.89 -32.90
C ASP A 531 5.60 -23.37 -32.78
N ASP A 532 6.35 -22.62 -33.58
CA ASP A 532 6.36 -21.19 -33.82
C ASP A 532 5.18 -20.62 -34.62
N THR A 533 5.23 -19.28 -34.78
CA THR A 533 4.58 -18.41 -35.79
C THR A 533 3.15 -17.95 -35.58
N ILE A 534 2.98 -16.69 -35.15
CA ILE A 534 2.39 -15.62 -36.01
C ILE A 534 3.16 -14.32 -35.78
N SER A 535 3.75 -13.84 -36.86
CA SER A 535 4.54 -12.62 -36.97
C SER A 535 3.69 -11.43 -37.45
N ASN A 536 4.20 -10.24 -37.09
CA ASN A 536 4.16 -8.99 -37.85
C ASN A 536 2.85 -8.17 -37.94
N SER A 537 2.84 -7.06 -37.19
CA SER A 537 2.53 -5.73 -37.75
C SER A 537 3.10 -4.64 -36.84
N ALA A 538 4.40 -4.37 -37.01
CA ALA A 538 5.04 -3.16 -36.49
C ALA A 538 4.76 -2.01 -37.48
N THR A 539 4.01 -1.01 -37.03
CA THR A 539 4.02 0.32 -37.65
C THR A 539 4.71 1.26 -36.67
N THR A 540 5.93 1.64 -37.03
CA THR A 540 6.74 2.68 -36.40
C THR A 540 6.04 4.02 -36.57
N ALA A 541 5.47 4.56 -35.48
CA ALA A 541 5.08 5.95 -35.40
C ALA A 541 6.15 6.70 -34.61
N ASN A 542 6.97 7.49 -35.32
CA ASN A 542 7.85 8.49 -34.73
C ASN A 542 7.03 9.44 -33.86
N VAL A 543 7.23 9.39 -32.54
CA VAL A 543 6.67 10.36 -31.61
C VAL A 543 7.74 11.44 -31.40
N ASN A 544 7.42 12.64 -31.87
CA ASN A 544 8.23 13.85 -31.79
C ASN A 544 8.75 14.10 -30.35
N GLU A 545 10.06 14.27 -30.22
CA GLU A 545 10.84 14.70 -29.04
C GLU A 545 10.47 16.11 -28.51
N SER A 546 9.47 16.77 -29.08
CA SER A 546 9.18 18.19 -28.82
C SER A 546 8.11 18.43 -27.74
N ILE A 547 7.46 17.38 -27.21
CA ILE A 547 6.39 17.53 -26.20
C ILE A 547 6.94 17.43 -24.76
N SER A 548 8.09 16.76 -24.57
CA SER A 548 8.73 16.61 -23.25
C SER A 548 9.26 17.93 -22.66
N GLN A 549 9.49 18.95 -23.49
CA GLN A 549 9.99 20.26 -23.03
C GLN A 549 8.87 21.25 -22.64
N ILE A 550 7.63 21.03 -23.07
CA ILE A 550 6.56 22.04 -22.90
C ILE A 550 5.81 21.85 -21.56
N VAL A 551 5.83 20.67 -20.95
CA VAL A 551 5.17 20.42 -19.65
C VAL A 551 6.05 20.82 -18.45
N LEU A 552 7.35 21.03 -18.65
CA LEU A 552 8.31 21.39 -17.59
C LEU A 552 8.35 22.89 -17.23
N THR A 553 7.58 23.75 -17.89
CA THR A 553 7.78 25.22 -17.77
C THR A 553 6.80 25.97 -16.87
N HIS A 554 5.84 25.31 -16.20
CA HIS A 554 4.93 26.02 -15.28
C HIS A 554 4.66 25.27 -13.98
N HIS A 555 5.68 25.25 -13.10
CA HIS A 555 5.65 25.64 -11.68
C HIS A 555 6.94 25.19 -10.97
N SER A 556 8.06 25.82 -11.32
CA SER A 556 9.32 25.73 -10.59
C SER A 556 9.34 26.73 -9.44
N GLY A 557 8.96 26.27 -8.24
CA GLY A 557 9.89 26.45 -7.12
C GLY A 557 10.81 25.23 -7.20
N GLU A 558 12.09 25.41 -7.47
CA GLU A 558 13.05 24.31 -7.66
C GLU A 558 13.13 23.43 -6.41
N ARG A 559 12.32 22.37 -6.35
CA ARG A 559 12.47 21.33 -5.34
C ARG A 559 13.77 20.59 -5.57
N ALA A 560 14.56 20.45 -4.51
CA ALA A 560 15.82 19.72 -4.56
C ALA A 560 15.59 18.26 -4.99
N HIS A 561 16.43 17.76 -5.90
CA HIS A 561 16.38 16.36 -6.31
C HIS A 561 17.01 15.48 -5.22
N LEU A 562 16.18 14.72 -4.50
CA LEU A 562 16.64 13.75 -3.52
C LEU A 562 16.72 12.35 -4.15
N VAL A 563 17.83 11.66 -3.89
CA VAL A 563 18.19 10.34 -4.41
C VAL A 563 18.64 9.39 -3.30
N MET A 564 18.81 8.12 -3.64
CA MET A 564 19.33 7.10 -2.74
C MET A 564 20.84 7.28 -2.51
N PRO A 565 21.31 7.35 -1.26
CA PRO A 565 22.71 7.56 -0.92
C PRO A 565 23.55 6.29 -0.96
N GLY A 566 24.87 6.48 -1.03
CA GLY A 566 25.83 5.41 -0.84
C GLY A 566 26.10 4.56 -2.08
N THR A 567 26.79 3.45 -1.86
CA THR A 567 26.96 2.37 -2.85
C THR A 567 25.68 1.54 -2.87
N ILE A 568 25.03 1.47 -4.04
CA ILE A 568 23.73 0.80 -4.17
C ILE A 568 23.95 -0.62 -4.69
N ILE A 569 23.53 -1.61 -3.90
CA ILE A 569 23.58 -3.03 -4.20
C ILE A 569 22.18 -3.48 -4.60
N HIS A 570 22.01 -3.81 -5.88
CA HIS A 570 20.75 -4.32 -6.41
C HIS A 570 20.77 -5.84 -6.48
N LEU A 571 19.88 -6.48 -5.74
CA LEU A 571 19.63 -7.91 -5.73
C LEU A 571 18.45 -8.21 -6.65
N TYR A 572 18.69 -8.81 -7.81
CA TYR A 572 17.65 -9.04 -8.81
C TYR A 572 17.54 -10.52 -9.15
N SER A 573 16.32 -10.99 -9.35
CA SER A 573 16.01 -12.36 -9.74
C SER A 573 16.43 -12.63 -11.19
N THR A 574 16.82 -13.84 -11.59
CA THR A 574 17.22 -14.17 -12.99
C THR A 574 16.08 -14.80 -13.79
N HIS A 575 15.33 -15.73 -13.17
CA HIS A 575 14.15 -16.36 -13.77
C HIS A 575 12.97 -16.23 -12.81
N ARG A 576 11.98 -15.39 -13.17
CA ARG A 576 10.70 -15.31 -12.44
C ARG A 576 9.52 -15.34 -13.39
N VAL A 577 8.65 -16.34 -13.20
CA VAL A 577 7.35 -16.41 -13.90
C VAL A 577 6.24 -16.43 -12.85
N GLY A 578 5.78 -15.25 -12.42
CA GLY A 578 4.55 -15.08 -11.62
C GLY A 578 4.73 -14.80 -10.11
N LEU A 579 3.60 -14.70 -9.41
CA LEU A 579 3.51 -14.22 -8.01
C LEU A 579 4.07 -15.22 -6.97
N PHE A 580 4.02 -16.51 -7.29
CA PHE A 580 4.31 -17.64 -6.39
C PHE A 580 5.41 -18.58 -6.91
N SER A 581 6.28 -18.12 -7.81
CA SER A 581 7.37 -18.97 -8.34
C SER A 581 8.23 -19.51 -7.17
N ARG A 582 8.31 -20.83 -7.05
CA ARG A 582 9.25 -21.53 -6.16
C ARG A 582 10.52 -21.80 -6.98
N GLY A 583 11.69 -21.52 -6.40
CA GLY A 583 12.99 -21.68 -7.09
C GLY A 583 13.44 -20.43 -7.84
N VAL A 584 13.50 -19.29 -7.14
CA VAL A 584 14.01 -18.04 -7.72
C VAL A 584 15.48 -17.93 -7.37
N SER A 585 16.34 -17.92 -8.38
CA SER A 585 17.74 -17.54 -8.22
C SER A 585 17.90 -16.03 -8.34
N TYR A 586 18.76 -15.47 -7.51
CA TYR A 586 19.12 -14.06 -7.45
C TYR A 586 20.56 -13.85 -7.90
N ARG A 587 20.81 -12.65 -8.42
CA ARG A 587 22.14 -12.10 -8.68
C ARG A 587 22.24 -10.73 -8.01
N ALA A 588 23.47 -10.27 -7.81
CA ALA A 588 23.74 -8.96 -7.24
C ALA A 588 24.63 -8.14 -8.18
N GLY A 589 24.38 -6.83 -8.25
CA GLY A 589 25.22 -5.88 -8.96
C GLY A 589 25.24 -4.53 -8.26
N ILE A 590 26.37 -3.83 -8.37
CA ILE A 590 26.43 -2.41 -8.00
C ILE A 590 25.78 -1.59 -9.12
N THR A 591 24.98 -0.61 -8.74
CA THR A 591 24.29 0.30 -9.67
C THR A 591 24.22 1.73 -9.13
N THR A 592 23.57 2.60 -9.89
CA THR A 592 23.32 4.01 -9.58
C THR A 592 21.85 4.26 -9.25
N TYR A 593 21.58 5.37 -8.57
CA TYR A 593 20.21 5.76 -8.18
C TYR A 593 19.30 5.97 -9.40
N ASN A 594 19.85 6.25 -10.59
CA ASN A 594 19.08 6.41 -11.82
C ASN A 594 18.22 5.18 -12.15
N GLN A 595 18.68 3.97 -11.80
CA GLN A 595 17.91 2.73 -12.01
C GLN A 595 16.63 2.66 -11.16
N PHE A 596 16.53 3.48 -10.11
CA PHE A 596 15.39 3.54 -9.19
C PHE A 596 14.56 4.82 -9.35
N SER A 597 14.85 5.66 -10.35
CA SER A 597 14.13 6.92 -10.60
C SER A 597 12.66 6.73 -11.02
N GLN A 598 12.30 5.54 -11.50
CA GLN A 598 10.95 5.21 -11.98
C GLN A 598 10.29 4.11 -11.15
N LEU A 599 9.01 4.31 -10.84
CA LEU A 599 8.14 3.28 -10.27
C LEU A 599 7.77 2.24 -11.34
N ILE A 600 8.05 0.98 -11.02
CA ILE A 600 7.72 -0.17 -11.86
C ILE A 600 6.47 -0.83 -11.27
N VAL A 601 5.41 -0.90 -12.06
CA VAL A 601 4.14 -1.49 -11.64
C VAL A 601 4.23 -2.99 -11.82
N HIS A 602 4.62 -3.68 -10.76
CA HIS A 602 4.74 -5.12 -10.74
C HIS A 602 3.96 -5.69 -9.54
N PRO A 603 3.26 -6.82 -9.65
CA PRO A 603 2.40 -7.30 -8.56
C PRO A 603 3.20 -7.76 -7.33
N ARG A 604 4.53 -7.89 -7.44
CA ARG A 604 5.45 -8.11 -6.31
C ARG A 604 6.12 -6.84 -5.76
N MET A 605 5.90 -5.66 -6.33
CA MET A 605 6.58 -4.41 -5.90
C MET A 605 6.46 -4.12 -4.39
N TRP A 606 5.36 -4.55 -3.76
CA TRP A 606 5.14 -4.51 -2.31
C TRP A 606 5.71 -5.72 -1.57
N LEU A 607 5.67 -6.90 -2.19
CA LEU A 607 6.17 -8.14 -1.58
C LEU A 607 7.69 -8.15 -1.49
N ASP A 608 8.37 -7.59 -2.49
CA ASP A 608 9.82 -7.50 -2.55
C ASP A 608 10.37 -6.51 -1.49
N HIS A 609 9.53 -5.59 -0.99
CA HIS A 609 9.84 -4.73 0.16
C HIS A 609 9.81 -5.46 1.51
N PHE A 610 9.29 -6.69 1.62
CA PHE A 610 9.24 -7.35 2.93
C PHE A 610 10.60 -7.90 3.38
N PRO A 611 10.91 -7.88 4.69
CA PRO A 611 12.17 -8.38 5.26
C PRO A 611 12.61 -9.77 4.78
N ALA A 612 11.66 -10.69 4.62
CA ALA A 612 11.95 -12.04 4.15
C ALA A 612 12.56 -12.06 2.74
N SER A 613 12.12 -11.16 1.85
CA SER A 613 12.62 -11.07 0.48
C SER A 613 14.11 -10.69 0.46
N TYR A 614 14.53 -9.77 1.34
CA TYR A 614 15.93 -9.37 1.50
C TYR A 614 16.79 -10.49 2.07
N SER A 615 16.32 -11.16 3.12
CA SER A 615 17.07 -12.27 3.74
C SER A 615 17.24 -13.44 2.76
N THR A 616 16.18 -13.79 2.01
CA THR A 616 16.25 -14.85 1.00
C THR A 616 17.15 -14.46 -0.18
N ALA A 617 17.01 -13.25 -0.72
CA ALA A 617 17.84 -12.81 -1.85
C ALA A 617 19.32 -12.74 -1.49
N LEU A 618 19.68 -12.18 -0.33
CA LEU A 618 21.07 -12.12 0.13
C LEU A 618 21.65 -13.52 0.36
N ALA A 619 20.91 -14.40 1.03
CA ALA A 619 21.37 -15.78 1.27
C ALA A 619 21.59 -16.55 -0.04
N ASP A 620 20.66 -16.44 -0.99
CA ASP A 620 20.75 -17.13 -2.29
C ASP A 620 21.94 -16.65 -3.13
N VAL A 621 22.20 -15.33 -3.17
CA VAL A 621 23.36 -14.80 -3.90
C VAL A 621 24.67 -15.26 -3.24
N ILE A 622 24.74 -15.29 -1.90
CA ILE A 622 25.95 -15.72 -1.18
C ILE A 622 26.21 -17.21 -1.40
N GLU A 623 25.18 -18.04 -1.36
CA GLU A 623 25.29 -19.49 -1.56
C GLU A 623 25.75 -19.83 -2.99
N ASN A 624 25.28 -19.07 -3.99
CA ASN A 624 25.58 -19.30 -5.40
C ASN A 624 26.70 -18.41 -5.97
N TYR A 625 27.45 -17.69 -5.12
CA TYR A 625 28.39 -16.64 -5.55
C TYR A 625 29.43 -17.14 -6.56
N ASP A 626 30.05 -18.30 -6.29
CA ASP A 626 31.10 -18.87 -7.15
C ASP A 626 30.55 -19.32 -8.51
N GLN A 627 29.34 -19.89 -8.53
CA GLN A 627 28.67 -20.32 -9.77
C GLN A 627 28.28 -19.13 -10.65
N ILE A 628 27.92 -18.00 -10.03
CA ILE A 628 27.52 -16.77 -10.73
C ILE A 628 28.76 -16.03 -11.27
N SER A 629 29.88 -16.03 -10.54
CA SER A 629 31.11 -15.34 -10.94
C SER A 629 31.76 -15.91 -12.21
N GLN A 630 31.56 -17.21 -12.49
CA GLN A 630 32.12 -17.89 -13.66
C GLN A 630 31.31 -17.69 -14.96
N GLN A 631 30.10 -17.14 -14.90
CA GLN A 631 29.22 -16.96 -16.07
C GLN A 631 29.32 -15.57 -16.73
N ILE A 632 30.22 -14.70 -16.27
CA ILE A 632 30.34 -13.30 -16.71
C ILE A 632 31.67 -13.03 -17.46
N VAL A 633 32.52 -14.06 -17.62
CA VAL A 633 33.78 -13.97 -18.40
C VAL A 633 33.56 -14.40 -19.84
#